data_AF-A0A1M6T7B7-F1
#
_entry.id   AF-A0A1M6T7B7-F1
#
_cell.length_a   1.000
_cell.length_b   1.000
_cell.length_c   1.000
_cell.angle_alpha   90.00
_cell.angle_beta   90.00
_cell.angle_gamma   90.00
#
_symmetry.space_group_name_H-M   'P 1'
#
loop_
_entity.id
_entity.type
_entity.pdbx_description
1 polymer ?
#
loop_
_entity_poly.entity_id
_entity_poly.type
_entity_poly.pdbx_seq_one_letter_code
_entity_poly.pdbx_strand_id
1 'polypeptide(L)'
;MIDPNKLQEVSKANFKEFEKQTSGSLENKLQEVSKTNCNYTEYNNTELSENESYPSIRKQEEDKVQERLDYRQLIQQNIEYDILCQSYRPESVEELVELMLDAICSSKPYQQINGEAVPTQVVKSRLLKVGYEHIQYVFFSLNRNTSKVKNIRQYMLTVLYNAPVTINQFYDAEVRHDMYWGNDIPDG
;
A
#
# COMPACT_ATOMS: atom_id res chain seq x y z
N MET A 1 -60.83 17.27 -12.60
CA MET A 1 -61.28 16.30 -11.58
C MET A 1 -60.81 14.93 -12.04
N ILE A 2 -59.84 14.35 -11.34
CA ILE A 2 -59.24 13.04 -11.64
C ILE A 2 -59.08 12.32 -10.30
N ASP A 3 -59.60 11.10 -10.22
CA ASP A 3 -59.56 10.17 -9.09
C ASP A 3 -58.14 9.71 -8.72
N PRO A 4 -57.79 9.56 -7.43
CA PRO A 4 -56.58 8.86 -7.01
C PRO A 4 -56.86 7.36 -6.75
N ASN A 5 -56.59 6.53 -7.76
CA ASN A 5 -56.38 5.07 -7.62
C ASN A 5 -55.10 4.85 -6.77
N LYS A 6 -55.18 4.14 -5.64
CA LYS A 6 -54.97 2.69 -5.52
C LYS A 6 -53.59 2.21 -5.99
N LEU A 7 -52.65 2.07 -5.05
CA LEU A 7 -51.49 1.19 -5.20
C LEU A 7 -51.25 0.44 -3.89
N GLN A 8 -51.53 -0.87 -3.96
CA GLN A 8 -51.25 -1.88 -2.97
C GLN A 8 -50.07 -2.73 -3.50
N GLU A 9 -49.38 -3.38 -2.57
CA GLU A 9 -48.45 -4.51 -2.74
C GLU A 9 -47.00 -4.23 -3.15
N VAL A 10 -46.11 -4.33 -2.16
CA VAL A 10 -44.76 -4.87 -2.37
C VAL A 10 -44.59 -6.10 -1.47
N SER A 11 -43.96 -7.09 -2.09
CA SER A 11 -43.85 -8.51 -1.80
C SER A 11 -43.04 -8.87 -0.55
N LYS A 12 -43.52 -9.93 0.11
CA LYS A 12 -42.84 -10.69 1.17
C LYS A 12 -41.65 -11.46 0.59
N ALA A 13 -40.50 -11.41 1.24
CA ALA A 13 -39.44 -12.42 1.07
C ALA A 13 -38.89 -12.84 2.43
N ASN A 14 -38.93 -14.15 2.66
CA ASN A 14 -38.61 -14.84 3.91
C ASN A 14 -37.09 -14.96 4.11
N PHE A 15 -36.59 -14.61 5.30
CA PHE A 15 -35.26 -15.02 5.76
C PHE A 15 -35.35 -16.41 6.37
N LYS A 16 -34.66 -17.39 5.78
CA LYS A 16 -34.44 -18.71 6.37
C LYS A 16 -33.07 -18.75 7.02
N GLU A 17 -33.12 -18.89 8.33
CA GLU A 17 -32.07 -19.26 9.27
C GLU A 17 -31.56 -20.68 8.98
N PHE A 18 -30.25 -20.92 9.10
CA PHE A 18 -29.70 -22.27 9.32
C PHE A 18 -28.51 -22.23 10.28
N GLU A 19 -28.84 -22.62 11.51
CA GLU A 19 -28.17 -23.56 12.41
C GLU A 19 -26.64 -23.61 12.49
N LYS A 20 -26.18 -23.30 13.70
CA LYS A 20 -24.89 -23.70 14.28
C LYS A 20 -24.93 -25.19 14.65
N GLN A 21 -23.87 -25.94 14.33
CA GLN A 21 -23.56 -27.23 14.95
C GLN A 21 -22.07 -27.25 15.33
N THR A 22 -21.82 -27.29 16.64
CA THR A 22 -20.56 -27.59 17.32
C THR A 22 -20.33 -29.09 17.43
N SER A 23 -19.08 -29.54 17.32
CA SER A 23 -18.41 -30.51 18.22
C SER A 23 -17.36 -31.33 17.47
N GLY A 24 -16.14 -31.40 18.00
CA GLY A 24 -15.09 -32.27 17.50
C GLY A 24 -13.70 -31.91 18.02
N SER A 25 -13.49 -32.10 19.32
CA SER A 25 -12.17 -32.03 19.97
C SER A 25 -11.19 -32.99 19.28
N LEU A 26 -10.02 -32.49 18.85
CA LEU A 26 -8.82 -33.31 18.77
C LEU A 26 -7.65 -32.52 19.34
N GLU A 27 -7.32 -32.87 20.56
CA GLU A 27 -6.16 -32.46 21.32
C GLU A 27 -4.90 -33.07 20.67
N ASN A 28 -3.98 -32.23 20.19
CA ASN A 28 -2.62 -32.69 19.92
C ASN A 28 -1.57 -31.66 20.37
N LYS A 29 -0.71 -32.18 21.25
CA LYS A 29 0.47 -31.63 21.91
C LYS A 29 1.36 -30.73 21.05
N LEU A 30 1.91 -29.73 21.74
CA LEU A 30 3.05 -28.89 21.37
C LEU A 30 4.25 -29.67 20.81
N GLN A 31 4.88 -29.11 19.78
CA GLN A 31 6.31 -29.29 19.53
C GLN A 31 6.95 -27.92 19.23
N GLU A 32 7.85 -27.50 20.12
CA GLU A 32 8.68 -26.31 19.99
C GLU A 32 9.77 -26.51 18.93
N VAL A 33 9.96 -25.43 18.14
CA VAL A 33 11.23 -24.85 17.68
C VAL A 33 12.20 -25.75 16.88
N SER A 34 12.47 -25.37 15.62
CA SER A 34 13.79 -24.80 15.28
C SER A 34 13.86 -24.26 13.83
N LYS A 35 14.22 -22.97 13.77
CA LYS A 35 15.04 -22.31 12.73
C LYS A 35 14.75 -22.68 11.28
N THR A 36 13.86 -21.93 10.65
CA THR A 36 13.80 -21.87 9.18
C THR A 36 15.05 -21.18 8.66
N ASN A 37 16.00 -21.97 8.19
CA ASN A 37 17.02 -21.52 7.26
C ASN A 37 16.32 -21.33 5.91
N CYS A 38 16.10 -20.09 5.49
CA CYS A 38 15.53 -19.79 4.17
C CYS A 38 16.59 -20.08 3.11
N ASN A 39 16.62 -21.30 2.59
CA ASN A 39 17.39 -21.62 1.39
C ASN A 39 16.59 -21.17 0.16
N TYR A 40 16.98 -20.03 -0.41
CA TYR A 40 16.74 -19.73 -1.82
C TYR A 40 17.58 -20.69 -2.67
N THR A 41 16.96 -21.65 -3.36
CA THR A 41 17.46 -22.17 -4.65
C THR A 41 16.49 -23.17 -5.27
N GLU A 42 16.39 -23.05 -6.60
CA GLU A 42 15.80 -23.98 -7.58
C GLU A 42 14.28 -23.99 -7.73
N TYR A 43 13.82 -23.06 -8.57
CA TYR A 43 12.58 -23.21 -9.33
C TYR A 43 12.73 -24.44 -10.24
N ASN A 44 12.13 -25.55 -9.84
CA ASN A 44 12.00 -26.73 -10.68
C ASN A 44 11.03 -26.43 -11.84
N ASN A 45 11.51 -26.63 -13.07
CA ASN A 45 10.70 -26.65 -14.27
C ASN A 45 9.92 -27.98 -14.32
N THR A 46 8.64 -27.93 -13.96
CA THR A 46 7.64 -29.00 -14.21
C THR A 46 6.26 -28.33 -14.03
N GLU A 47 5.32 -28.28 -14.97
CA GLU A 47 5.03 -29.05 -16.18
C GLU A 47 4.38 -28.11 -17.23
N LEU A 48 4.64 -28.38 -18.51
CA LEU A 48 3.95 -27.77 -19.65
C LEU A 48 2.43 -27.97 -19.52
N SER A 49 1.68 -26.89 -19.33
CA SER A 49 0.39 -26.78 -20.02
C SER A 49 0.64 -25.94 -21.28
N GLU A 50 0.60 -26.58 -22.43
CA GLU A 50 0.67 -25.94 -23.75
C GLU A 50 -0.55 -25.03 -23.93
N ASN A 51 -0.45 -23.81 -23.42
CA ASN A 51 -1.26 -22.71 -23.92
C ASN A 51 -0.41 -22.02 -24.98
N GLU A 52 -0.83 -22.15 -26.25
CA GLU A 52 -0.25 -21.41 -27.39
C GLU A 52 -0.50 -19.91 -27.20
N SER A 53 0.24 -19.31 -26.26
CA SER A 53 0.31 -17.86 -26.13
C SER A 53 1.05 -17.34 -27.34
N TYR A 54 0.33 -16.61 -28.20
CA TYR A 54 0.87 -15.96 -29.40
C TYR A 54 2.16 -15.21 -29.06
N PRO A 55 3.20 -15.25 -29.93
CA PRO A 55 4.48 -14.59 -29.68
C PRO A 55 4.36 -13.11 -29.27
N SER A 56 3.32 -12.42 -29.71
CA SER A 56 3.02 -11.03 -29.34
C SER A 56 2.61 -10.85 -27.87
N ILE A 57 1.87 -11.81 -27.29
CA ILE A 57 1.43 -11.77 -25.90
C ILE A 57 2.63 -12.00 -24.99
N ARG A 58 3.45 -13.01 -25.31
CA ARG A 58 4.71 -13.30 -24.57
C ARG A 58 5.62 -12.07 -24.53
N LYS A 59 5.81 -11.41 -25.67
CA LYS A 59 6.62 -10.19 -25.76
C LYS A 59 6.06 -9.05 -24.91
N GLN A 60 4.74 -8.84 -24.90
CA GLN A 60 4.10 -7.82 -24.06
C GLN A 60 4.22 -8.10 -22.55
N GLU A 61 4.19 -9.37 -22.16
CA GLU A 61 4.40 -9.77 -20.76
C GLU A 61 5.86 -9.56 -20.34
N GLU A 62 6.81 -9.95 -21.19
CA GLU A 62 8.24 -9.69 -20.99
C GLU A 62 8.55 -8.20 -20.88
N ASP A 63 7.98 -7.37 -21.76
CA ASP A 63 8.17 -5.91 -21.75
C ASP A 63 7.67 -5.28 -20.44
N LYS A 64 6.53 -5.74 -19.90
CA LYS A 64 5.98 -5.25 -18.63
C LYS A 64 6.79 -5.69 -17.42
N VAL A 65 7.31 -6.92 -17.44
CA VAL A 65 8.20 -7.42 -16.38
C VAL A 65 9.48 -6.59 -16.35
N GLN A 66 10.07 -6.31 -17.52
CA GLN A 66 11.26 -5.47 -17.61
C GLN A 66 10.97 -4.03 -17.15
N GLU A 67 9.86 -3.43 -17.60
CA GLU A 67 9.45 -2.08 -17.17
C GLU A 67 9.34 -1.99 -15.64
N ARG A 68 8.73 -2.99 -14.99
CA ARG A 68 8.61 -3.03 -13.52
C ARG A 68 9.99 -3.13 -12.85
N LEU A 69 10.92 -3.90 -13.38
CA LEU A 69 12.28 -4.00 -12.83
C LEU A 69 13.04 -2.68 -12.96
N ASP A 70 12.92 -2.01 -14.11
CA ASP A 70 13.57 -0.72 -14.34
C ASP A 70 13.06 0.35 -13.36
N TYR A 71 11.74 0.43 -13.15
CA TYR A 71 11.18 1.34 -12.15
C TYR A 71 11.58 0.97 -10.73
N ARG A 72 11.70 -0.33 -10.41
CA ARG A 72 12.16 -0.75 -9.08
C ARG A 72 13.57 -0.21 -8.81
N GLN A 73 14.49 -0.35 -9.76
CA GLN A 73 15.84 0.17 -9.65
C GLN A 73 15.85 1.70 -9.51
N LEU A 74 15.08 2.40 -10.34
CA LEU A 74 14.98 3.85 -10.30
C LEU A 74 14.44 4.35 -8.95
N ILE A 75 13.40 3.72 -8.42
CA ILE A 75 12.84 4.07 -7.10
C ILE A 75 13.91 3.85 -6.02
N GLN A 76 14.57 2.69 -6.01
CA GLN A 76 15.61 2.37 -5.03
C GLN A 76 16.76 3.37 -5.05
N GLN A 77 17.16 3.84 -6.23
CA GLN A 77 18.16 4.91 -6.40
C GLN A 77 17.66 6.24 -5.84
N ASN A 78 16.46 6.68 -6.24
CA ASN A 78 15.92 7.98 -5.85
C ASN A 78 15.75 8.11 -4.33
N ILE A 79 15.34 7.04 -3.66
CA ILE A 79 15.12 7.05 -2.21
C ILE A 79 16.38 6.73 -1.40
N GLU A 80 17.49 6.42 -2.04
CA GLU A 80 18.72 5.96 -1.39
C GLU A 80 18.45 4.73 -0.48
N TYR A 81 17.86 3.68 -1.07
CA TYR A 81 17.35 2.50 -0.36
C TYR A 81 18.32 1.92 0.67
N ASP A 82 19.58 1.73 0.28
CA ASP A 82 20.60 1.12 1.16
C ASP A 82 20.90 2.01 2.39
N ILE A 83 20.78 3.32 2.25
CA ILE A 83 20.97 4.28 3.35
C ILE A 83 19.75 4.26 4.27
N LEU A 84 18.54 4.22 3.72
CA LEU A 84 17.31 4.06 4.50
C LEU A 84 17.32 2.78 5.34
N CYS A 85 17.78 1.67 4.77
CA CYS A 85 17.87 0.37 5.46
C CYS A 85 18.87 0.37 6.64
N GLN A 86 19.72 1.37 6.79
CA GLN A 86 20.56 1.54 7.99
C GLN A 86 19.79 2.15 9.17
N SER A 87 18.76 2.94 8.88
CA SER A 87 17.98 3.68 9.89
C SER A 87 16.61 3.05 10.18
N TYR A 88 16.05 2.35 9.20
CA TYR A 88 14.75 1.71 9.25
C TYR A 88 14.86 0.22 8.97
N ARG A 89 13.84 -0.54 9.38
CA ARG A 89 13.76 -1.96 9.05
C ARG A 89 13.69 -2.14 7.53
N PRO A 90 14.54 -2.98 6.91
CA PRO A 90 14.50 -3.21 5.47
C PRO A 90 13.13 -3.64 4.97
N GLU A 91 12.40 -4.45 5.74
CA GLU A 91 11.05 -4.89 5.35
C GLU A 91 10.06 -3.73 5.26
N SER A 92 10.20 -2.70 6.10
CA SER A 92 9.34 -1.52 6.09
C SER A 92 9.66 -0.59 4.92
N VAL A 93 10.94 -0.46 4.57
CA VAL A 93 11.36 0.31 3.37
C VAL A 93 10.87 -0.39 2.11
N GLU A 94 11.03 -1.72 2.06
CA GLU A 94 10.56 -2.56 0.95
C GLU A 94 9.04 -2.46 0.75
N GLU A 95 8.25 -2.40 1.84
CA GLU A 95 6.80 -2.21 1.74
C GLU A 95 6.42 -0.90 1.03
N LEU A 96 7.15 0.19 1.30
CA LEU A 96 6.93 1.47 0.61
C LEU A 96 7.37 1.41 -0.85
N VAL A 97 8.48 0.73 -1.16
CA VAL A 97 8.97 0.53 -2.53
C VAL A 97 7.95 -0.24 -3.36
N GLU A 98 7.46 -1.38 -2.85
CA GLU A 98 6.46 -2.19 -3.56
C GLU A 98 5.14 -1.43 -3.73
N LEU A 99 4.73 -0.63 -2.75
CA LEU A 99 3.55 0.22 -2.86
C LEU A 99 3.70 1.30 -3.94
N MET A 100 4.87 1.95 -4.02
CA MET A 100 5.16 2.93 -5.09
C MET A 100 5.18 2.24 -6.46
N LEU A 101 5.78 1.05 -6.53
CA LEU A 101 5.91 0.28 -7.76
C LEU A 101 4.55 -0.18 -8.30
N ASP A 102 3.65 -0.63 -7.42
CA ASP A 102 2.27 -0.97 -7.76
C ASP A 102 1.48 0.22 -8.33
N ALA A 103 1.69 1.41 -7.76
CA ALA A 103 1.04 2.63 -8.21
C ALA A 103 1.61 3.13 -9.55
N ILE A 104 2.93 3.05 -9.74
CA ILE A 104 3.64 3.47 -10.96
C ILE A 104 3.34 2.54 -12.14
N CYS A 105 3.32 1.22 -11.90
CA CYS A 105 3.09 0.21 -12.93
C CYS A 105 1.61 -0.14 -13.12
N SER A 106 0.70 0.67 -12.55
CA SER A 106 -0.74 0.41 -12.65
C SER A 106 -1.23 0.53 -14.10
N SER A 107 -1.99 -0.46 -14.55
CA SER A 107 -2.68 -0.42 -15.86
C SER A 107 -3.97 0.40 -15.83
N LYS A 108 -4.41 0.85 -14.66
CA LYS A 108 -5.63 1.66 -14.51
C LYS A 108 -5.39 3.06 -15.09
N PRO A 109 -6.38 3.68 -15.75
CA PRO A 109 -6.25 5.06 -16.24
C PRO A 109 -6.23 6.09 -15.09
N TYR A 110 -6.92 5.79 -13.99
CA TYR A 110 -7.02 6.64 -12.80
C TYR A 110 -6.80 5.83 -11.52
N GLN A 111 -6.26 6.49 -10.51
CA GLN A 111 -6.05 5.96 -9.16
C GLN A 111 -6.74 6.87 -8.14
N GLN A 112 -7.27 6.27 -7.09
CA GLN A 112 -7.88 7.02 -5.99
C GLN A 112 -6.78 7.51 -5.05
N ILE A 113 -6.67 8.81 -4.86
CA ILE A 113 -5.74 9.44 -3.93
C ILE A 113 -6.54 10.41 -3.06
N ASN A 114 -6.53 10.22 -1.74
CA ASN A 114 -7.34 11.03 -0.82
C ASN A 114 -8.85 11.13 -1.20
N GLY A 115 -9.40 10.09 -1.85
CA GLY A 115 -10.79 10.08 -2.32
C GLY A 115 -11.04 10.75 -3.68
N GLU A 116 -10.01 11.27 -4.33
CA GLU A 116 -10.08 11.88 -5.66
C GLU A 116 -9.50 10.95 -6.74
N ALA A 117 -10.12 10.94 -7.93
CA ALA A 117 -9.62 10.20 -9.09
C ALA A 117 -8.50 10.99 -9.80
N VAL A 118 -7.26 10.56 -9.61
CA VAL A 118 -6.07 11.19 -10.22
C VAL A 118 -5.58 10.35 -11.41
N PRO A 119 -5.23 10.95 -12.56
CA PRO A 119 -4.66 10.20 -13.68
C PRO A 119 -3.39 9.46 -13.28
N THR A 120 -3.25 8.19 -13.67
CA THR A 120 -2.09 7.34 -13.30
C THR A 120 -0.76 7.94 -13.71
N GLN A 121 -0.69 8.63 -14.85
CA GLN A 121 0.54 9.30 -15.29
C GLN A 121 0.97 10.44 -14.35
N VAL A 122 0.01 11.14 -13.75
CA VAL A 122 0.28 12.19 -12.75
C VAL A 122 0.78 11.56 -11.45
N VAL A 123 0.14 10.47 -11.01
CA VAL A 123 0.59 9.70 -9.84
C VAL A 123 2.01 9.20 -10.03
N LYS A 124 2.30 8.58 -11.18
CA LYS A 124 3.63 8.11 -11.58
C LYS A 124 4.67 9.23 -11.56
N SER A 125 4.41 10.34 -12.24
CA SER A 125 5.33 11.48 -12.29
C SER A 125 5.64 12.04 -10.90
N ARG A 126 4.66 12.02 -9.98
CA ARG A 126 4.84 12.52 -8.62
C ARG A 126 5.60 11.54 -7.73
N LEU A 127 5.26 10.26 -7.77
CA LEU A 127 5.95 9.23 -6.99
C LEU A 127 7.41 9.08 -7.40
N LEU A 128 7.75 9.28 -8.66
CA LEU A 128 9.15 9.27 -9.12
C LEU A 128 9.99 10.44 -8.57
N LYS A 129 9.37 11.45 -7.94
CA LYS A 129 10.08 12.54 -7.24
C LYS A 129 10.30 12.26 -5.75
N VAL A 130 9.76 11.17 -5.23
CA VAL A 130 10.00 10.75 -3.85
C VAL A 130 11.47 10.36 -3.72
N GLY A 131 12.12 10.90 -2.69
CA GLY A 131 13.53 10.66 -2.38
C GLY A 131 13.72 10.37 -0.89
N TYR A 132 14.97 10.30 -0.44
CA TYR A 132 15.34 9.93 0.93
C TYR A 132 14.53 10.68 2.01
N GLU A 133 14.56 12.02 1.98
CA GLU A 133 13.88 12.89 2.94
C GLU A 133 12.36 12.65 3.00
N HIS A 134 11.75 12.33 1.85
CA HIS A 134 10.32 12.06 1.73
C HIS A 134 9.93 10.75 2.41
N ILE A 135 10.78 9.72 2.32
CA ILE A 135 10.55 8.45 3.02
C ILE A 135 10.68 8.64 4.53
N GLN A 136 11.66 9.43 4.99
CA GLN A 136 11.78 9.77 6.41
C GLN A 136 10.51 10.47 6.93
N TYR A 137 9.99 11.45 6.17
CA TYR A 137 8.73 12.13 6.46
C TYR A 137 7.53 11.16 6.52
N VAL A 138 7.46 10.19 5.62
CA VAL A 138 6.40 9.16 5.61
C VAL A 138 6.46 8.32 6.88
N PHE A 139 7.64 7.81 7.26
CA PHE A 139 7.80 7.04 8.51
C PHE A 139 7.45 7.86 9.74
N PHE A 140 7.87 9.12 9.78
CA PHE A 140 7.50 10.04 10.85
C PHE A 140 5.98 10.20 10.96
N SER A 141 5.31 10.41 9.83
CA SER A 141 3.86 10.58 9.75
C SER A 141 3.08 9.31 10.13
N LEU A 142 3.64 8.13 9.86
CA LEU A 142 3.06 6.85 10.27
C LEU A 142 3.15 6.65 11.78
N ASN A 143 4.29 6.95 12.39
CA ASN A 143 4.51 6.77 13.83
C ASN A 143 3.65 7.69 14.70
N ARG A 144 3.30 8.89 14.21
CA ARG A 144 2.43 9.83 14.94
C ARG A 144 0.94 9.58 14.74
N ASN A 145 0.53 8.71 13.81
CA ASN A 145 -0.89 8.45 13.58
C ASN A 145 -1.43 7.50 14.66
N THR A 146 -2.16 8.07 15.63
CA THR A 146 -2.78 7.33 16.74
C THR A 146 -4.15 6.74 16.40
N SER A 147 -4.68 7.03 15.20
CA SER A 147 -5.99 6.58 14.78
C SER A 147 -5.91 5.23 14.08
N LYS A 148 -6.87 4.35 14.37
CA LYS A 148 -6.97 3.03 13.70
C LYS A 148 -7.22 3.24 12.20
N VAL A 149 -6.15 3.16 11.41
CA VAL A 149 -6.25 3.26 9.96
C VAL A 149 -6.95 2.01 9.42
N LYS A 150 -8.18 2.19 8.93
CA LYS A 150 -8.98 1.07 8.37
C LYS A 150 -8.38 0.50 7.08
N ASN A 151 -7.65 1.33 6.32
CA ASN A 151 -6.97 0.96 5.09
C ASN A 151 -5.56 1.58 5.07
N ILE A 152 -4.60 0.87 5.66
CA ILE A 152 -3.23 1.37 5.84
C ILE A 152 -2.50 1.62 4.52
N ARG A 153 -2.73 0.77 3.49
CA ARG A 153 -2.12 0.94 2.16
C ARG A 153 -2.56 2.25 1.49
N GLN A 154 -3.86 2.55 1.53
CA GLN A 154 -4.40 3.77 0.94
C GLN A 154 -3.86 5.03 1.64
N TYR A 155 -3.71 4.96 2.96
CA TYR A 155 -3.09 6.03 3.74
C TYR A 155 -1.62 6.22 3.34
N MET A 156 -0.82 5.17 3.35
CA MET A 156 0.61 5.23 2.97
C MET A 156 0.79 5.80 1.56
N LEU A 157 -0.01 5.34 0.59
CA LEU A 157 0.03 5.85 -0.78
C LEU A 157 -0.31 7.34 -0.85
N THR A 158 -1.28 7.79 -0.05
CA THR A 158 -1.67 9.21 0.01
C THR A 158 -0.54 10.07 0.59
N VAL A 159 0.12 9.60 1.64
CA VAL A 159 1.27 10.32 2.24
C VAL A 159 2.45 10.36 1.27
N LEU A 160 2.80 9.23 0.64
CA LEU A 160 3.86 9.16 -0.37
C LEU A 160 3.61 10.11 -1.55
N TYR A 161 2.38 10.13 -2.07
CA TYR A 161 2.00 11.02 -3.17
C TYR A 161 2.12 12.50 -2.78
N ASN A 162 1.77 12.85 -1.54
CA ASN A 162 1.83 14.24 -1.08
C ASN A 162 3.22 14.67 -0.59
N ALA A 163 4.09 13.73 -0.20
CA ALA A 163 5.38 14.05 0.40
C ALA A 163 6.21 15.07 -0.41
N PRO A 164 6.39 14.93 -1.74
CA PRO A 164 7.17 15.89 -2.54
C PRO A 164 6.63 17.32 -2.60
N VAL A 165 5.37 17.54 -2.20
CA VAL A 165 4.74 18.86 -2.22
C VAL A 165 4.47 19.42 -0.81
N THR A 166 4.44 18.58 0.22
CA THR A 166 4.11 19.01 1.59
C THR A 166 5.29 19.00 2.55
N ILE A 167 6.42 18.36 2.22
CA ILE A 167 7.52 18.16 3.18
C ILE A 167 8.10 19.48 3.72
N ASN A 168 8.28 20.49 2.87
CA ASN A 168 8.78 21.80 3.31
C ASN A 168 7.84 22.45 4.32
N GLN A 169 6.53 22.42 4.03
CA GLN A 169 5.51 22.97 4.91
C GLN A 169 5.48 22.26 6.27
N PHE A 170 5.75 20.95 6.26
CA PHE A 170 5.82 20.14 7.47
C PHE A 170 7.02 20.55 8.35
N TYR A 171 8.22 20.68 7.78
CA TYR A 171 9.40 21.11 8.55
C TYR A 171 9.25 22.56 9.06
N ASP A 172 8.69 23.47 8.26
CA ASP A 172 8.36 24.83 8.70
C ASP A 172 7.35 24.86 9.87
N ALA A 173 6.46 23.86 9.95
CA ALA A 173 5.51 23.74 11.05
C ALA A 173 6.15 23.17 12.32
N GLU A 174 7.00 22.14 12.21
CA GLU A 174 7.71 21.58 13.37
C GLU A 174 8.68 22.59 13.98
N VAL A 175 9.46 23.34 13.17
CA VAL A 175 10.37 24.39 13.70
C VAL A 175 9.60 25.46 14.48
N ARG A 176 8.44 25.89 13.96
CA ARG A 176 7.58 26.84 14.69
C ARG A 176 7.04 26.25 15.99
N HIS A 177 6.60 24.99 15.97
CA HIS A 177 6.12 24.31 17.16
C HIS A 177 7.20 24.29 18.26
N ASP A 178 8.43 23.92 17.91
CA ASP A 178 9.54 23.88 18.86
C ASP A 178 9.92 25.28 19.38
N MET A 179 9.86 26.32 18.53
CA MET A 179 10.09 27.71 18.94
C MET A 179 9.01 28.25 19.91
N TYR A 180 7.75 27.83 19.77
CA TYR A 180 6.69 28.28 20.67
C TYR A 180 6.73 27.54 22.01
N TRP A 181 6.86 26.20 22.00
CA TRP A 181 6.85 25.40 23.23
C TRP A 181 8.20 25.33 23.95
N GLY A 182 9.31 25.65 23.27
CA GLY A 182 10.64 25.73 23.88
C GLY A 182 10.88 27.00 24.73
N ASN A 183 10.00 28.01 24.59
CA ASN A 183 10.06 29.25 25.36
C ASN A 183 9.12 29.27 26.59
N ASP A 184 8.34 28.21 26.79
CA ASP A 184 7.36 28.08 27.88
C ASP A 184 7.91 27.24 29.07
N ILE A 185 9.23 27.18 29.28
CA ILE A 185 9.76 26.69 30.56
C ILE A 185 9.52 27.79 31.59
N PRO A 186 8.62 27.62 32.57
CA PRO A 186 8.53 28.59 33.65
C PRO A 186 9.82 28.50 34.46
N ASP A 187 10.53 29.62 34.58
CA ASP A 187 11.50 29.80 35.66
C ASP A 187 10.74 29.71 36.99
N GLY A 188 10.76 28.54 37.64
CA GLY A 188 10.07 28.28 38.90
C GLY A 188 10.53 27.01 39.58
#